data_AF-A0A1H5VH09-F1
#
_entry.id   AF-A0A1H5VH09-F1
#
_cell.length_a   1.000
_cell.length_b   1.000
_cell.length_c   1.000
_cell.angle_alpha   90.00
_cell.angle_beta   90.00
_cell.angle_gamma   90.00
#
_symmetry.space_group_name_H-M   'P 1'
#
loop_
_entity.id
_entity.type
_entity.pdbx_description
1 polymer ?
#
loop_
_entity_poly.entity_id
_entity_poly.type
_entity_poly.pdbx_seq_one_letter_code
_entity_poly.pdbx_strand_id
1 'polypeptide(L)'
;MLAWAPVDVTGGEPVSGHTVRLSVPLAGASAFMLRSSVSEELGNAWRAWCELGRPRSPRPRELDILREAAEPVRRHRALPVAGGRAELDLTLDRHEVTLVELTPVTDETPPWWDDNRMLGLGEGKR
;
A
#
# COMPACT_ATOMS: atom_id res chain seq x y z
N MET A 1 6.29 -6.73 -8.09
CA MET A 1 7.55 -5.95 -7.94
C MET A 1 7.83 -5.72 -6.47
N LEU A 2 9.04 -6.02 -6.02
CA LEU A 2 9.44 -5.87 -4.62
C LEU A 2 10.42 -4.71 -4.47
N ALA A 3 10.18 -3.80 -3.53
CA ALA A 3 11.08 -2.72 -3.17
C ALA A 3 11.25 -2.66 -1.64
N TRP A 4 12.42 -2.27 -1.18
CA TRP A 4 12.73 -2.20 0.25
C TRP A 4 13.73 -1.07 0.54
N ALA A 5 13.63 -0.49 1.74
CA ALA A 5 14.56 0.53 2.23
C ALA A 5 15.50 -0.08 3.31
N PRO A 6 16.78 -0.33 2.99
CA PRO A 6 17.75 -0.85 3.95
C PRO A 6 18.05 0.10 5.11
N VAL A 7 18.44 -0.48 6.25
CA VAL A 7 19.27 0.23 7.22
C VAL A 7 20.62 0.50 6.58
N ASP A 8 21.14 1.73 6.74
CA ASP A 8 22.55 1.96 6.45
C ASP A 8 23.40 1.26 7.52
N VAL A 9 23.84 0.04 7.21
CA VAL A 9 24.70 -0.79 8.07
C VAL A 9 26.07 -0.14 8.33
N THR A 10 26.40 0.94 7.64
CA THR A 10 27.66 1.69 7.80
C THR A 10 27.57 2.83 8.80
N GLY A 11 26.42 3.04 9.45
CA GLY A 11 26.24 4.06 10.49
C GLY A 11 26.03 5.48 9.97
N GLY A 12 25.64 5.62 8.69
CA GLY A 12 25.16 6.89 8.14
C GLY A 12 23.90 7.39 8.84
N GLU A 13 23.56 8.66 8.62
CA GLU A 13 22.35 9.23 9.22
C GLU A 13 21.10 8.43 8.80
N PRO A 14 20.24 8.04 9.74
CA PRO A 14 19.05 7.29 9.41
C PRO A 14 18.13 8.12 8.49
N VAL A 15 17.93 7.65 7.25
CA VAL A 15 16.99 8.28 6.32
C VAL A 15 15.55 8.09 6.79
N SER A 16 14.73 9.13 6.72
CA SER A 16 13.30 9.07 7.10
C SER A 16 12.47 8.24 6.13
N GLY A 17 12.95 8.07 4.90
CA GLY A 17 12.31 7.31 3.84
C GLY A 17 13.07 7.48 2.52
N HIS A 18 12.56 6.88 1.46
CA HIS A 18 13.17 6.89 0.13
C HIS A 18 12.11 6.87 -0.96
N THR A 19 12.31 7.66 -2.02
CA THR A 19 11.44 7.65 -3.20
C THR A 19 12.00 6.75 -4.30
N VAL A 20 11.20 5.78 -4.74
CA VAL A 20 11.44 4.90 -5.88
C VAL A 20 10.55 5.34 -7.04
N ARG A 21 11.16 5.66 -8.18
CA ARG A 21 10.44 5.92 -9.43
C ARG A 21 10.71 4.83 -10.45
N LEU A 22 9.65 4.23 -10.96
CA LEU A 22 9.73 3.10 -11.89
C LEU A 22 8.73 3.29 -13.01
N SER A 23 9.19 3.02 -14.22
CA SER A 23 8.36 2.98 -15.42
C SER A 23 8.26 1.53 -15.86
N VAL A 24 7.07 0.93 -15.81
CA VAL A 24 6.86 -0.51 -16.06
C VAL A 24 6.11 -0.70 -17.37
N PRO A 25 6.62 -1.50 -18.32
CA PRO A 25 5.89 -1.80 -19.55
C PRO A 25 4.64 -2.60 -19.24
N LEU A 26 3.49 -2.18 -19.76
CA LEU A 26 2.20 -2.81 -19.53
C LEU A 26 1.25 -2.54 -20.70
N ALA A 27 0.46 -3.54 -21.08
CA ALA A 27 -0.59 -3.38 -22.08
C ALA A 27 -1.89 -2.80 -21.48
N GLY A 28 -2.74 -2.23 -22.33
CA GLY A 28 -4.03 -1.66 -21.94
C GLY A 28 -3.99 -0.14 -21.75
N ALA A 29 -5.15 0.43 -21.42
CA ALA A 29 -5.30 1.86 -21.17
C ALA A 29 -5.10 2.23 -19.68
N SER A 30 -5.30 1.27 -18.78
CA SER A 30 -5.15 1.44 -17.34
C SER A 30 -4.70 0.15 -16.67
N ALA A 31 -4.16 0.30 -15.47
CA ALA A 31 -3.71 -0.78 -14.61
C ALA A 31 -4.36 -0.66 -13.23
N PHE A 32 -4.76 -1.80 -12.67
CA PHE A 32 -5.05 -1.92 -11.25
C PHE A 32 -3.74 -2.15 -10.52
N MET A 33 -3.42 -1.25 -9.59
CA MET A 33 -2.27 -1.37 -8.70
C MET A 33 -2.74 -1.84 -7.33
N LEU A 34 -2.17 -2.93 -6.83
CA LEU A 34 -2.26 -3.35 -5.44
C LEU A 34 -0.90 -3.23 -4.78
N ARG A 35 -0.81 -2.49 -3.68
CA ARG A 35 0.40 -2.33 -2.85
C ARG A 35 0.16 -2.96 -1.50
N SER A 36 1.07 -3.82 -1.06
CA SER A 36 1.13 -4.36 0.30
C SER A 36 2.41 -3.87 0.97
N SER A 37 2.29 -3.34 2.19
CA SER A 37 3.41 -2.69 2.90
C SER A 37 3.54 -3.15 4.34
N VAL A 38 4.79 -3.34 4.78
CA VAL A 38 5.18 -3.53 6.18
C VAL A 38 6.30 -2.54 6.49
N SER A 39 6.20 -1.81 7.59
CA SER A 39 7.20 -0.82 8.05
C SER A 39 7.23 -0.79 9.58
N GLU A 40 7.89 0.21 10.17
CA GLU A 40 7.82 0.42 11.63
C GLU A 40 6.40 0.74 12.13
N GLU A 41 5.55 1.29 11.26
CA GLU A 41 4.15 1.68 11.55
C GLU A 41 3.13 0.67 11.00
N LEU A 42 3.42 0.04 9.85
CA LEU A 42 2.47 -0.77 9.10
C LEU A 42 2.78 -2.27 9.28
N GLY A 43 1.78 -3.09 9.58
CA GLY A 43 1.94 -4.55 9.69
C GLY A 43 2.93 -4.98 10.78
N ASN A 44 3.06 -4.18 11.85
CA ASN A 44 4.06 -4.37 12.90
C ASN A 44 3.45 -4.83 14.22
N ALA A 45 3.28 -6.15 14.38
CA ALA A 45 2.78 -6.73 15.63
C ALA A 45 3.70 -6.49 16.84
N TRP A 46 5.02 -6.30 16.65
CA TRP A 46 5.92 -5.99 17.76
C TRP A 46 5.63 -4.62 18.36
N ARG A 47 5.37 -3.63 17.52
CA ARG A 47 4.96 -2.30 17.97
C ARG A 47 3.61 -2.36 18.69
N ALA A 48 2.62 -3.02 18.09
CA ALA A 48 1.32 -3.21 18.73
C ALA A 48 1.44 -3.91 20.10
N TRP A 49 2.32 -4.92 20.21
CA TRP A 49 2.62 -5.58 21.48
C TRP A 49 3.27 -4.64 22.51
N CYS A 50 4.18 -3.76 22.06
CA CYS A 50 4.74 -2.71 22.92
C CYS A 50 3.64 -1.78 23.44
N GLU A 51 2.73 -1.34 22.57
CA GLU A 51 1.63 -0.43 22.89
C GLU A 51 0.56 -1.08 23.79
N LEU A 52 0.35 -2.40 23.68
CA LEU A 52 -0.47 -3.19 24.60
C LEU A 52 0.15 -3.36 26.01
N GLY A 53 1.30 -2.73 26.28
CA GLY A 53 1.98 -2.80 27.57
C GLY A 53 2.88 -4.02 27.74
N ARG A 54 3.34 -4.62 26.63
CA ARG A 54 4.29 -5.74 26.60
C ARG A 54 3.83 -6.96 27.43
N PRO A 55 2.58 -7.44 27.27
CA PRO A 55 2.10 -8.58 28.03
C PRO A 55 2.98 -9.80 27.78
N ARG A 56 3.51 -10.42 28.85
CA ARG A 56 4.32 -11.65 28.74
C ARG A 56 3.50 -12.87 28.31
N SER A 57 2.21 -12.87 28.59
CA SER A 57 1.26 -13.91 28.22
C SER A 57 -0.04 -13.26 27.76
N PRO A 58 -0.14 -12.86 26.47
CA PRO A 58 -1.32 -12.19 25.95
C PRO A 58 -2.56 -13.07 26.05
N ARG A 59 -3.68 -12.47 26.43
CA ARG A 59 -5.01 -13.11 26.45
C ARG A 59 -5.49 -13.37 25.02
N PRO A 60 -6.48 -14.26 24.79
CA PRO A 60 -6.96 -14.57 23.44
C PRO A 60 -7.29 -13.33 22.59
N ARG A 61 -8.00 -12.35 23.16
CA ARG A 61 -8.32 -11.09 22.46
C ARG A 61 -7.09 -10.27 22.09
N GLU A 62 -6.05 -10.26 22.93
CA GLU A 62 -4.80 -9.55 22.63
C GLU A 62 -4.04 -10.27 21.51
N LEU A 63 -4.07 -11.61 21.45
CA LEU A 63 -3.52 -12.36 20.33
C LEU A 63 -4.23 -12.04 19.02
N ASP A 64 -5.56 -11.88 19.04
CA ASP A 64 -6.31 -11.52 17.83
C ASP A 64 -5.93 -10.12 17.32
N ILE A 65 -5.78 -9.15 18.23
CA ILE A 65 -5.27 -7.81 17.89
C ILE A 65 -3.86 -7.89 17.30
N LEU A 66 -2.97 -8.70 17.89
CA LEU A 66 -1.60 -8.86 17.39
C LEU A 66 -1.54 -9.54 16.01
N ARG A 67 -2.45 -10.48 15.73
CA ARG A 67 -2.57 -11.10 14.40
C ARG A 67 -3.05 -10.09 13.38
N GLU A 68 -4.07 -9.31 13.71
CA GLU A 68 -4.56 -8.24 12.84
C GLU A 68 -3.46 -7.19 12.57
N ALA A 69 -2.72 -6.78 13.61
CA ALA A 69 -1.61 -5.85 13.48
C ALA A 69 -0.40 -6.42 12.71
N ALA A 70 -0.30 -7.75 12.53
CA ALA A 70 0.73 -8.39 11.73
C ALA A 70 0.43 -8.38 10.23
N GLU A 71 -0.83 -8.11 9.85
CA GLU A 71 -1.21 -8.12 8.44
C GLU A 71 -0.61 -6.94 7.67
N PRO A 72 -0.01 -7.16 6.49
CA PRO A 72 0.47 -6.08 5.65
C PRO A 72 -0.64 -5.10 5.29
N VAL A 73 -0.35 -3.81 5.33
CA VAL A 73 -1.32 -2.78 4.95
C VAL A 73 -1.45 -2.75 3.45
N ARG A 74 -2.68 -2.93 2.96
CA ARG A 74 -3.02 -2.97 1.54
C ARG A 74 -3.60 -1.64 1.08
N ARG A 75 -3.11 -1.15 -0.05
CA ARG A 75 -3.62 0.04 -0.74
C ARG A 75 -3.79 -0.26 -2.20
N HIS A 76 -4.85 0.24 -2.83
CA HIS A 76 -5.06 0.08 -4.26
C HIS A 76 -5.37 1.39 -4.96
N ARG A 77 -5.05 1.47 -6.24
CA ARG A 77 -5.45 2.58 -7.11
C ARG A 77 -5.45 2.14 -8.57
N ALA A 78 -6.24 2.83 -9.40
CA ALA A 78 -6.06 2.77 -10.84
C ALA A 78 -4.87 3.64 -11.25
N LEU A 79 -4.09 3.17 -12.23
CA LEU A 79 -3.02 3.92 -12.85
C LEU A 79 -3.29 4.04 -14.36
N PRO A 80 -3.11 5.23 -14.97
CA PRO A 80 -3.14 5.34 -16.41
C PRO A 80 -1.94 4.62 -17.02
N VAL A 81 -2.16 3.99 -18.18
CA VAL A 81 -1.08 3.46 -19.01
C VAL A 81 -0.94 4.37 -20.22
N ALA A 82 0.17 5.10 -20.29
CA ALA A 82 0.46 6.04 -21.37
C ALA A 82 1.68 5.55 -22.16
N GLY A 83 1.57 5.48 -23.48
CA GLY A 83 2.66 4.98 -24.32
C GLY A 83 3.08 3.53 -24.01
N GLY A 84 2.15 2.70 -23.53
CA GLY A 84 2.43 1.30 -23.15
C GLY A 84 3.21 1.14 -21.84
N ARG A 85 3.23 2.17 -20.98
CA ARG A 85 3.92 2.15 -19.69
C ARG A 85 3.04 2.70 -18.57
N ALA A 86 3.16 2.09 -17.40
CA ALA A 86 2.62 2.59 -16.14
C ALA A 86 3.76 3.22 -15.32
N GLU A 87 3.55 4.45 -14.87
CA GLU A 87 4.48 5.16 -14.00
C GLU A 87 4.13 4.93 -12.53
N LEU A 88 5.14 4.55 -11.75
CA LEU A 88 5.05 4.29 -10.32
C LEU A 88 5.99 5.24 -9.59
N ASP A 89 5.41 6.17 -8.84
CA ASP A 89 6.12 6.94 -7.81
C ASP A 89 5.73 6.36 -6.44
N LEU A 90 6.71 5.80 -5.75
CA LEU A 90 6.55 5.14 -4.45
C LEU A 90 7.44 5.84 -3.42
N THR A 91 6.82 6.39 -2.38
CA THR A 91 7.53 6.74 -1.15
C THR A 91 7.53 5.52 -0.23
N LEU A 92 8.73 5.09 0.15
CA LEU A 92 8.97 4.06 1.14
C LEU A 92 9.27 4.72 2.48
N ASP A 93 8.54 4.34 3.51
CA ASP A 93 8.83 4.73 4.88
C ASP A 93 10.14 4.09 5.36
N ARG A 94 10.64 4.55 6.50
CA ARG A 94 11.76 3.92 7.19
C ARG A 94 11.50 2.42 7.40
N HIS A 95 12.48 1.61 6.98
CA HIS A 95 12.46 0.15 7.07
C HIS A 95 11.25 -0.49 6.35
N GLU A 96 10.65 0.22 5.40
CA GLU A 96 9.52 -0.33 4.66
C GLU A 96 9.98 -1.40 3.67
N VAL A 97 9.27 -2.52 3.68
CA VAL A 97 9.23 -3.50 2.60
C VAL A 97 7.87 -3.40 1.94
N THR A 98 7.85 -3.21 0.62
CA THR A 98 6.60 -3.11 -0.14
C THR A 98 6.59 -4.00 -1.37
N LEU A 99 5.45 -4.65 -1.59
CA LEU A 99 5.12 -5.39 -2.80
C LEU A 99 4.09 -4.59 -3.59
N VAL A 100 4.39 -4.31 -4.86
CA VAL A 100 3.44 -3.72 -5.82
C VAL A 100 3.14 -4.71 -6.93
N GLU A 101 1.86 -4.96 -7.14
CA GLU A 101 1.30 -5.80 -8.20
C GLU A 101 0.52 -4.91 -9.18
N LEU A 102 0.78 -5.09 -10.48
CA LEU A 102 0.10 -4.37 -11.55
C LEU A 102 -0.65 -5.37 -12.42
N THR A 103 -1.95 -5.15 -12.61
CA THR A 103 -2.81 -5.95 -13.48
C THR A 103 -3.42 -5.06 -14.54
N PRO A 104 -3.27 -5.35 -15.85
CA PRO A 104 -4.00 -4.64 -16.90
C PRO A 104 -5.51 -4.72 -16.66
N VAL A 105 -6.22 -3.61 -16.86
CA VAL A 105 -7.68 -3.56 -16.66
C VAL A 105 -8.39 -3.74 -17.99
N THR A 106 -9.37 -4.62 -18.00
CA THR A 106 -10.46 -4.62 -18.97
C THR A 106 -11.65 -3.95 -18.29
N ASP A 107 -12.04 -2.78 -18.80
CA ASP A 107 -13.18 -2.05 -18.24
C ASP A 107 -14.48 -2.67 -18.75
N GLU A 108 -15.25 -3.23 -17.83
CA GLU A 108 -16.55 -3.84 -18.09
C GLU A 108 -17.71 -2.94 -17.63
N THR A 109 -17.42 -1.68 -17.27
CA THR A 109 -18.44 -0.73 -16.82
C THR A 109 -19.53 -0.57 -17.89
N PRO A 110 -20.80 -0.89 -17.58
CA PRO A 110 -21.85 -0.81 -18.56
C PRO A 110 -22.09 0.63 -19.02
N PRO A 111 -22.47 0.88 -20.29
CA PRO A 111 -22.71 2.23 -20.79
C PRO A 111 -23.82 3.02 -20.09
N TRP A 112 -24.69 2.32 -19.35
CA TRP A 112 -25.81 2.91 -18.60
C TRP A 112 -25.46 3.21 -17.14
N TRP A 113 -24.25 2.83 -16.69
CA TRP A 113 -23.77 3.10 -15.33
C TRP A 113 -23.37 4.57 -15.18
N ASP A 114 -23.82 5.20 -14.09
CA ASP A 114 -23.58 6.62 -13.80
C ASP A 114 -23.48 6.81 -12.28
N ASP A 115 -22.24 6.93 -11.77
CA ASP A 115 -21.95 7.09 -10.35
C ASP A 115 -22.64 8.31 -9.73
N ASN A 116 -22.95 9.34 -10.53
CA ASN A 116 -23.63 10.55 -10.03
C ASN A 116 -25.06 10.27 -9.55
N ARG A 117 -25.63 9.12 -9.93
CA ARG A 117 -26.96 8.69 -9.49
C ARG A 117 -26.92 7.96 -8.15
N MET A 118 -25.73 7.63 -7.64
CA MET A 118 -25.58 7.04 -6.33
C MET A 118 -25.63 8.11 -5.24
N LEU A 119 -26.51 7.90 -4.25
CA LEU A 119 -26.63 8.78 -3.09
C LEU A 119 -25.28 8.83 -2.35
N GLY A 120 -24.76 10.04 -2.14
CA GLY A 120 -23.45 10.26 -1.50
C GLY A 120 -22.25 10.30 -2.45
N LEU A 121 -22.42 9.99 -3.73
CA LEU A 121 -21.40 10.17 -4.78
C LEU A 121 -21.71 11.36 -5.70
N GLY A 122 -22.97 11.79 -5.78
CA GLY A 122 -23.39 13.00 -6.49
C GLY A 122 -22.95 14.29 -5.76
N GLU A 123 -22.04 15.04 -6.40
CA GLU A 123 -21.53 16.38 -6.09
C GLU A 123 -21.82 16.98 -4.70
N GLY A 124 -20.87 16.80 -3.79
CA GLY A 124 -20.48 17.86 -2.88
C GLY A 124 -19.61 18.90 -3.60
N LYS A 125 -20.20 19.69 -4.52
CA LYS A 125 -19.58 20.95 -4.96
C LYS A 125 -20.06 22.08 -4.04
N ARG A 126 -19.19 22.52 -3.14
CA ARG A 126 -19.20 23.86 -2.55
C ARG A 126 -17.79 24.41 -2.51
#